data_AF-A0A358Y6L4-F1
#
_entry.id   AF-A0A358Y6L4-F1
#
_cell.length_a   1.000
_cell.length_b   1.000
_cell.length_c   1.000
_cell.angle_alpha   90.00
_cell.angle_beta   90.00
_cell.angle_gamma   90.00
#
_symmetry.space_group_name_H-M   'P 1'
#
loop_
_entity.id
_entity.type
_entity.pdbx_description
1 polymer ?
#
loop_
_entity_poly.entity_id
_entity_poly.type
_entity_poly.pdbx_seq_one_letter_code
_entity_poly.pdbx_strand_id
1 'polypeptide(L)'
;MVTEQIKEDTPFFLSSGTGNSERSKHWIFDVEYYLTSCLRAYKSFVGNPENQVIFALLPNYLEQGNSGLVCMVERLIRLTNNELSGFFLKDLDELRRKYEQAKATGKEIVIFGVSYSLLDLAARNENYESATIVETGGMKGRRQELSKSELFNQIKIGTSCKKIISEYGMTELFSQSYAGEDLIFSSPPWMKIITTDVSDPFSVVVGRRGVLNIIDLANIDSCCFIQTQDIGIQLSNGFTIEGRIQHADIRGCNQLVE
;
A
#
# COMPACT_ATOMS: atom_id res chain seq x y z
N MET A 1 1.46 27.39 -0.51
CA MET A 1 2.43 27.39 -1.62
C MET A 1 3.79 27.26 -0.96
N VAL A 2 4.49 26.14 -1.13
CA VAL A 2 5.82 25.96 -0.54
C VAL A 2 6.76 26.92 -1.26
N THR A 3 7.00 28.05 -0.63
CA THR A 3 7.91 29.11 -1.12
C THR A 3 9.32 28.95 -0.56
N GLU A 4 9.57 27.94 0.27
CA GLU A 4 10.92 27.62 0.72
C GLU A 4 11.63 26.81 -0.38
N GLN A 5 12.79 27.29 -0.83
CA GLN A 5 13.69 26.50 -1.65
C GLN A 5 13.99 25.18 -0.93
N ILE A 6 13.83 24.07 -1.66
CA ILE A 6 14.26 22.75 -1.19
C ILE A 6 15.74 22.86 -0.82
N LYS A 7 16.04 22.74 0.48
CA LYS A 7 17.40 22.75 1.00
C LYS A 7 18.07 21.42 0.68
N GLU A 8 19.40 21.43 0.58
CA GLU A 8 20.20 20.24 0.24
C GLU A 8 19.93 19.04 1.18
N ASP A 9 19.64 19.32 2.46
CA ASP A 9 19.36 18.31 3.49
C ASP A 9 17.87 17.98 3.68
N THR A 10 16.98 18.43 2.79
CA THR A 10 15.54 18.15 2.91
C THR A 10 15.31 16.64 2.75
N PRO A 11 14.62 15.96 3.70
CA PRO A 11 14.38 14.54 3.56
C PRO A 11 13.45 14.26 2.37
N PHE A 12 13.60 13.08 1.77
CA PHE A 12 12.79 12.67 0.63
C PHE A 12 12.53 11.17 0.64
N PHE A 13 11.40 10.76 0.06
CA PHE A 13 11.14 9.38 -0.29
C PHE A 13 11.41 9.15 -1.77
N LEU A 14 11.82 7.92 -2.09
CA LEU A 14 12.05 7.46 -3.45
C LEU A 14 11.00 6.42 -3.84
N SER A 15 10.50 6.51 -5.08
CA SER A 15 9.59 5.49 -5.62
C SER A 15 10.25 4.13 -5.76
N SER A 16 9.49 3.04 -5.87
CA SER A 16 10.04 1.67 -5.91
C SER A 16 10.97 1.40 -7.13
N GLY A 17 10.92 2.26 -8.16
CA GLY A 17 11.64 2.10 -9.41
C GLY A 17 11.17 0.90 -10.25
N THR A 18 11.29 0.99 -11.57
CA THR A 18 11.14 -0.17 -12.48
C THR A 18 12.24 -0.09 -13.54
N GLY A 19 13.32 -0.88 -13.39
CA GLY A 19 14.41 -0.94 -14.36
C GLY A 19 15.56 0.07 -14.13
N ASN A 20 16.24 0.46 -15.22
CA ASN A 20 17.44 1.33 -15.23
C ASN A 20 17.14 2.84 -15.20
N SER A 21 15.91 3.26 -14.92
CA SER A 21 15.54 4.68 -14.85
C SER A 21 15.80 5.28 -13.46
N GLU A 22 16.08 6.58 -13.43
CA GLU A 22 16.18 7.33 -12.17
C GLU A 22 14.84 7.30 -11.42
N ARG A 23 14.90 7.02 -10.11
CA ARG A 23 13.73 6.97 -9.22
C ARG A 23 13.20 8.39 -8.98
N SER A 24 11.88 8.55 -9.02
CA SER A 24 11.24 9.81 -8.62
C SER A 24 11.47 10.09 -7.12
N LYS A 25 11.61 11.38 -6.79
CA LYS A 25 11.78 11.89 -5.41
C LYS A 25 10.52 12.65 -4.99
N HIS A 26 10.00 12.34 -3.81
CA HIS A 26 9.02 13.18 -3.12
C HIS A 26 9.67 13.78 -1.88
N TRP A 27 9.81 15.10 -1.87
CA TRP A 27 10.38 15.85 -0.75
C TRP A 27 9.39 15.92 0.42
N ILE A 28 9.92 15.84 1.63
CA ILE A 28 9.14 15.79 2.88
C ILE A 28 9.68 16.91 3.76
N PHE A 29 8.83 17.86 4.13
CA PHE A 29 9.23 18.96 5.01
C PHE A 29 9.10 18.57 6.49
N ASP A 30 8.12 17.73 6.81
CA ASP A 30 7.92 17.19 8.16
C ASP A 30 7.59 15.68 8.10
N VAL A 31 8.56 14.86 8.47
CA VAL A 31 8.41 13.39 8.51
C VAL A 31 7.46 12.95 9.63
N GLU A 32 7.43 13.66 10.76
CA GLU A 32 6.53 13.30 11.86
C GLU A 32 5.07 13.62 11.52
N TYR A 33 4.83 14.67 10.72
CA TYR A 33 3.50 14.93 10.16
C TYR A 33 3.03 13.77 9.27
N TYR A 34 3.87 13.33 8.32
CA TYR A 34 3.61 12.15 7.48
C TYR A 34 3.29 10.91 8.35
N LEU A 35 4.16 10.59 9.31
CA LEU A 35 3.97 9.44 10.20
C LEU A 35 2.69 9.55 11.05
N THR A 36 2.31 10.76 11.45
CA THR A 36 1.06 11.00 12.20
C THR A 36 -0.17 10.74 11.33
N SER A 37 -0.16 11.17 10.07
CA SER A 37 -1.22 10.87 9.10
C SER A 37 -1.37 9.35 8.92
N CYS A 38 -0.26 8.66 8.63
CA CYS A 38 -0.23 7.21 8.45
C CYS A 38 -0.73 6.46 9.69
N LEU A 39 -0.25 6.83 10.89
CA LEU A 39 -0.66 6.19 12.14
C LEU A 39 -2.16 6.33 12.40
N ARG A 40 -2.74 7.51 12.12
CA ARG A 40 -4.18 7.73 12.29
C ARG A 40 -4.99 6.88 11.31
N ALA A 41 -4.59 6.83 10.04
CA ALA A 41 -5.24 5.96 9.06
C ALA A 41 -5.13 4.49 9.49
N TYR A 42 -3.92 4.00 9.79
CA TYR A 42 -3.68 2.63 10.26
C TYR A 42 -4.57 2.25 11.45
N LYS A 43 -4.68 3.12 12.46
CA LYS A 43 -5.54 2.88 13.63
C LYS A 43 -7.02 2.72 13.27
N SER A 44 -7.50 3.46 12.26
CA SER A 44 -8.89 3.38 11.81
C SER A 44 -9.20 2.12 11.00
N PHE A 45 -8.23 1.59 10.24
CA PHE A 45 -8.48 0.50 9.30
C PHE A 45 -7.93 -0.86 9.75
N VAL A 46 -6.85 -0.88 10.53
CA VAL A 46 -6.15 -2.12 10.92
C VAL A 46 -6.23 -2.34 12.43
N GLY A 47 -5.84 -1.36 13.25
CA GLY A 47 -5.91 -1.45 14.71
C GLY A 47 -4.82 -0.65 15.44
N ASN A 48 -4.79 -0.75 16.77
CA ASN A 48 -3.79 -0.04 17.59
C ASN A 48 -2.47 -0.84 17.65
N PRO A 49 -1.33 -0.32 17.14
CA PRO A 49 -0.06 -1.05 17.14
C PRO A 49 0.42 -1.48 18.53
N GLU A 50 0.10 -0.73 19.59
CA GLU A 50 0.46 -1.08 20.98
C GLU A 50 -0.12 -2.44 21.43
N ASN A 51 -1.26 -2.83 20.84
CA ASN A 51 -1.95 -4.10 21.11
C ASN A 51 -1.54 -5.22 20.15
N GLN A 52 -0.52 -4.99 19.33
CA GLN A 52 -0.15 -5.87 18.23
C GLN A 52 1.29 -6.41 18.34
N VAL A 53 1.56 -7.46 17.57
CA VAL A 53 2.90 -7.89 17.15
C VAL A 53 2.94 -7.78 15.63
N ILE A 54 3.92 -7.02 15.11
CA ILE A 54 3.99 -6.69 13.68
C ILE A 54 5.20 -7.36 13.04
N PHE A 55 4.96 -8.19 12.03
CA PHE A 55 5.98 -8.80 11.19
C PHE A 55 5.95 -8.18 9.79
N ALA A 56 7.09 -7.73 9.27
CA ALA A 56 7.17 -7.02 7.98
C ALA A 56 8.06 -7.73 6.94
N LEU A 57 7.47 -8.13 5.82
CA LEU A 57 8.11 -8.78 4.67
C LEU A 57 8.26 -7.77 3.51
N LEU A 58 9.21 -6.83 3.66
CA LEU A 58 9.44 -5.72 2.72
C LEU A 58 10.88 -5.66 2.17
N PRO A 59 11.43 -6.76 1.60
CA PRO A 59 12.87 -6.87 1.32
C PRO A 59 13.40 -5.82 0.33
N ASN A 60 12.74 -5.62 -0.81
CA ASN A 60 13.24 -4.69 -1.82
C ASN A 60 13.24 -3.23 -1.32
N TYR A 61 12.25 -2.85 -0.51
CA TYR A 61 12.13 -1.48 -0.02
C TYR A 61 13.20 -1.13 1.02
N LEU A 62 13.61 -2.11 1.83
CA LEU A 62 14.70 -1.95 2.79
C LEU A 62 16.06 -1.81 2.08
N GLU A 63 16.33 -2.65 1.09
CA GLU A 63 17.57 -2.59 0.30
C GLU A 63 17.70 -1.28 -0.49
N GLN A 64 16.58 -0.72 -0.96
CA GLN A 64 16.54 0.49 -1.77
C GLN A 64 16.69 1.81 -0.99
N GLY A 65 16.43 1.80 0.33
CA GLY A 65 16.44 3.00 1.17
C GLY A 65 15.37 4.04 0.80
N ASN A 66 15.19 5.02 1.70
CA ASN A 66 14.28 6.17 1.53
C ASN A 66 12.85 5.77 1.11
N SER A 67 12.30 4.70 1.70
CA SER A 67 10.93 4.26 1.44
C SER A 67 9.97 4.78 2.51
N GLY A 68 8.93 5.50 2.09
CA GLY A 68 7.86 5.94 2.99
C GLY A 68 7.15 4.76 3.67
N LEU A 69 6.88 3.68 2.93
CA LEU A 69 6.30 2.45 3.48
C LEU A 69 7.17 1.85 4.59
N VAL A 70 8.49 1.76 4.38
CA VAL A 70 9.42 1.26 5.42
C VAL A 70 9.41 2.19 6.63
N CYS A 71 9.46 3.51 6.41
CA CYS A 71 9.43 4.51 7.48
C CYS A 71 8.15 4.38 8.33
N MET A 72 6.98 4.24 7.68
CA MET A 72 5.70 4.02 8.33
C MET A 72 5.69 2.72 9.14
N VAL A 73 6.06 1.59 8.52
CA VAL A 73 6.03 0.27 9.18
C VAL A 73 7.03 0.20 10.33
N GLU A 74 8.19 0.85 10.20
CA GLU A 74 9.16 0.96 11.29
C GLU A 74 8.56 1.73 12.49
N ARG A 75 7.85 2.84 12.24
CA ARG A 75 7.14 3.57 13.30
C ARG A 75 6.09 2.69 13.98
N LEU A 76 5.33 1.90 13.21
CA LEU A 76 4.34 0.97 13.77
C LEU A 76 5.00 -0.12 14.63
N ILE A 77 6.09 -0.73 14.15
CA ILE A 77 6.87 -1.73 14.88
C ILE A 77 7.39 -1.17 16.21
N ARG A 78 7.93 0.06 16.22
CA ARG A 78 8.41 0.70 17.46
C ARG A 78 7.26 0.90 18.47
N LEU A 79 6.08 1.27 17.98
CA LEU A 79 4.90 1.49 18.84
C LEU A 79 4.32 0.20 19.44
N THR A 80 4.64 -0.98 18.90
CA THR A 80 4.19 -2.24 19.51
C THR A 80 4.84 -2.49 20.87
N ASN A 81 6.01 -1.86 21.11
CA ASN A 81 6.87 -2.08 22.27
C ASN A 81 7.06 -3.58 22.57
N ASN A 82 7.30 -4.37 21.51
CA ASN A 82 7.43 -5.82 21.60
C ASN A 82 8.58 -6.32 20.71
N GLU A 83 9.57 -6.98 21.33
CA GLU A 83 10.78 -7.49 20.69
C GLU A 83 10.54 -8.55 19.61
N LEU A 84 9.34 -9.16 19.58
CA LEU A 84 8.95 -10.06 18.51
C LEU A 84 8.68 -9.31 17.20
N SER A 85 8.27 -8.04 17.28
CA SER A 85 7.98 -7.23 16.09
C SER A 85 9.25 -6.88 15.34
N GLY A 86 9.19 -6.82 14.01
CA GLY A 86 10.37 -6.52 13.21
C GLY A 86 10.19 -6.74 11.71
N PHE A 87 11.28 -6.50 10.98
CA PHE A 87 11.41 -6.82 9.57
C PHE A 87 12.05 -8.19 9.39
N PHE A 88 11.47 -9.00 8.51
CA PHE A 88 11.87 -10.40 8.27
C PHE A 88 12.32 -10.65 6.83
N LEU A 89 12.70 -9.60 6.10
CA LEU A 89 13.29 -9.62 4.75
C LEU A 89 12.92 -10.86 3.91
N LYS A 90 13.76 -11.90 3.95
CA LYS A 90 13.54 -13.22 3.33
C LYS A 90 13.63 -14.36 4.34
N ASP A 91 13.77 -14.06 5.63
CA ASP A 91 13.92 -15.05 6.70
C ASP A 91 12.53 -15.49 7.20
N LEU A 92 11.90 -16.35 6.40
CA LEU A 92 10.58 -16.91 6.71
C LEU A 92 10.62 -17.91 7.87
N ASP A 93 11.78 -18.54 8.10
CA ASP A 93 11.94 -19.48 9.23
C ASP A 93 11.96 -18.71 10.56
N GLU A 94 12.64 -17.56 10.63
CA GLU A 94 12.60 -16.69 11.80
C GLU A 94 11.20 -16.12 12.04
N LEU A 95 10.53 -15.66 10.97
CA LEU A 95 9.14 -15.20 11.06
C LEU A 95 8.24 -16.28 11.65
N ARG A 96 8.33 -17.52 11.14
CA ARG A 96 7.53 -18.64 11.64
C ARG A 96 7.76 -18.90 13.13
N ARG A 97 9.03 -18.90 13.56
CA ARG A 97 9.39 -19.10 14.97
C ARG A 97 8.82 -17.99 15.86
N LYS A 98 8.97 -16.72 15.48
CA LYS A 98 8.44 -15.60 16.27
C LYS A 98 6.92 -15.50 16.21
N TYR A 99 6.29 -15.91 15.11
CA TYR A 99 4.85 -16.00 15.00
C TYR A 99 4.26 -16.96 16.04
N GLU A 100 4.84 -18.15 16.22
CA GLU A 100 4.38 -19.08 17.27
C GLU A 100 4.58 -18.52 18.68
N GLN A 101 5.65 -17.76 18.92
CA GLN A 101 5.84 -17.05 20.19
C GLN A 101 4.79 -15.95 20.39
N ALA A 102 4.46 -15.20 19.34
CA ALA A 102 3.49 -14.11 19.39
C ALA A 102 2.09 -14.59 19.77
N LYS A 103 1.69 -15.80 19.36
CA LYS A 103 0.41 -16.40 19.76
C LYS A 103 0.23 -16.52 21.28
N ALA A 104 1.32 -16.73 22.01
CA ALA A 104 1.28 -16.83 23.47
C ALA A 104 1.14 -15.47 24.18
N THR A 105 1.31 -14.36 23.46
CA THR A 105 1.26 -13.01 24.05
C THR A 105 -0.16 -12.47 24.25
N GLY A 106 -1.16 -13.06 23.59
CA GLY A 106 -2.53 -12.55 23.55
C GLY A 106 -2.71 -11.25 22.73
N LYS A 107 -1.63 -10.71 22.14
CA LYS A 107 -1.69 -9.58 21.22
C LYS A 107 -2.18 -10.01 19.84
N GLU A 108 -2.78 -9.08 19.12
CA GLU A 108 -3.13 -9.28 17.70
C GLU A 108 -1.86 -9.41 16.85
N ILE A 109 -1.85 -10.32 15.88
CA ILE A 109 -0.69 -10.50 15.00
C ILE A 109 -1.00 -9.86 13.65
N VAL A 110 -0.10 -9.01 13.16
CA VAL A 110 -0.21 -8.37 11.86
C VAL A 110 1.02 -8.71 11.03
N ILE A 111 0.80 -9.18 9.80
CA ILE A 111 1.87 -9.45 8.83
C ILE A 111 1.73 -8.46 7.68
N PHE A 112 2.64 -7.50 7.58
CA PHE A 112 2.80 -6.66 6.40
C PHE A 112 3.62 -7.39 5.34
N GLY A 113 3.23 -7.27 4.09
CA GLY A 113 4.07 -7.74 3.00
C GLY A 113 3.70 -7.16 1.65
N VAL A 114 4.70 -7.17 0.77
CA VAL A 114 4.50 -6.94 -0.65
C VAL A 114 4.03 -8.23 -1.31
N SER A 115 3.27 -8.12 -2.40
CA SER A 115 2.50 -9.24 -2.96
C SER A 115 3.37 -10.48 -3.22
N TYR A 116 4.57 -10.33 -3.80
CA TYR A 116 5.44 -11.49 -4.07
C TYR A 116 5.98 -12.14 -2.78
N SER A 117 6.32 -11.36 -1.76
CA SER A 117 6.79 -11.90 -0.48
C SER A 117 5.68 -12.62 0.28
N LEU A 118 4.44 -12.13 0.17
CA LEU A 118 3.27 -12.83 0.72
C LEU A 118 2.97 -14.13 -0.03
N LEU A 119 3.19 -14.16 -1.35
CA LEU A 119 3.10 -15.41 -2.12
C LEU A 119 4.20 -16.40 -1.73
N ASP A 120 5.42 -15.93 -1.46
CA ASP A 120 6.50 -16.79 -0.99
C ASP A 120 6.20 -17.35 0.42
N LEU A 121 5.58 -16.54 1.30
CA LEU A 121 5.06 -17.00 2.59
C LEU A 121 3.97 -18.05 2.40
N ALA A 122 2.99 -17.79 1.52
CA ALA A 122 1.88 -18.69 1.24
C ALA A 122 2.35 -20.03 0.64
N ALA A 123 3.39 -20.02 -0.19
CA ALA A 123 3.96 -21.23 -0.78
C ALA A 123 4.50 -22.24 0.26
N ARG A 124 4.77 -21.79 1.50
CA ARG A 124 5.18 -22.67 2.60
C ARG A 124 4.05 -23.52 3.18
N ASN A 125 2.77 -23.18 2.91
CA ASN A 125 1.60 -23.88 3.43
C ASN A 125 1.60 -24.00 4.97
N GLU A 126 2.02 -22.93 5.66
CA GLU A 126 2.08 -22.85 7.12
C GLU A 126 0.84 -22.12 7.68
N ASN A 127 0.42 -22.45 8.90
CA ASN A 127 -0.78 -21.88 9.51
C ASN A 127 -0.50 -20.52 10.18
N TYR A 128 -1.05 -19.47 9.58
CA TYR A 128 -1.09 -18.08 10.05
C TYR A 128 -2.52 -17.59 10.32
N GLU A 129 -3.44 -18.47 10.75
CA GLU A 129 -4.86 -18.14 10.94
C GLU A 129 -5.15 -17.01 11.94
N SER A 130 -4.22 -16.76 12.87
CA SER A 130 -4.33 -15.71 13.89
C SER A 130 -3.80 -14.36 13.39
N ALA A 131 -3.18 -14.31 12.21
CA ALA A 131 -2.69 -13.07 11.63
C ALA A 131 -3.77 -12.34 10.83
N THR A 132 -3.75 -11.02 10.93
CA THR A 132 -4.25 -10.13 9.87
C THR A 132 -3.10 -9.88 8.90
N ILE A 133 -3.28 -10.22 7.63
CA ILE A 133 -2.28 -9.94 6.60
C ILE A 133 -2.61 -8.59 5.96
N VAL A 134 -1.63 -7.70 5.87
CA VAL A 134 -1.74 -6.40 5.16
C VAL A 134 -0.86 -6.47 3.92
N GLU A 135 -1.53 -6.53 2.77
CA GLU A 135 -0.93 -6.53 1.43
C GLU A 135 -0.70 -5.08 0.99
N THR A 136 0.53 -4.74 0.59
CA THR A 136 0.96 -3.35 0.34
C THR A 136 1.36 -3.08 -1.12
N GLY A 137 0.91 -3.93 -2.04
CA GLY A 137 1.27 -3.89 -3.46
C GLY A 137 2.62 -4.53 -3.77
N GLY A 138 3.21 -4.20 -4.92
CA GLY A 138 4.58 -4.61 -5.29
C GLY A 138 4.71 -5.74 -6.33
N MET A 139 3.69 -6.02 -7.15
CA MET A 139 3.78 -7.02 -8.23
C MET A 139 4.61 -6.61 -9.46
N LYS A 140 5.13 -5.36 -9.53
CA LYS A 140 5.80 -4.87 -10.74
C LYS A 140 7.09 -5.64 -11.05
N GLY A 141 7.12 -6.27 -12.22
CA GLY A 141 8.34 -6.84 -12.83
C GLY A 141 8.75 -8.24 -12.36
N ARG A 142 7.96 -8.93 -11.53
CA ARG A 142 8.23 -10.33 -11.12
C ARG A 142 6.93 -11.15 -11.08
N ARG A 143 6.87 -12.21 -11.90
CA ARG A 143 5.75 -13.17 -12.12
C ARG A 143 4.59 -12.65 -13.00
N GLN A 144 3.67 -13.57 -13.31
CA GLN A 144 2.39 -13.32 -13.99
C GLN A 144 1.57 -12.30 -13.20
N GLU A 145 0.95 -11.33 -13.88
CA GLU A 145 0.04 -10.36 -13.25
C GLU A 145 -1.21 -11.12 -12.78
N LEU A 146 -1.30 -11.38 -11.48
CA LEU A 146 -2.50 -11.90 -10.82
C LEU A 146 -3.46 -10.75 -10.58
N SER A 147 -4.76 -11.00 -10.74
CA SER A 147 -5.77 -10.12 -10.17
C SER A 147 -5.66 -10.12 -8.64
N LYS A 148 -6.15 -9.04 -8.01
CA LYS A 148 -6.09 -8.90 -6.55
C LYS A 148 -6.90 -9.98 -5.82
N SER A 149 -8.01 -10.45 -6.42
CA SER A 149 -8.80 -11.58 -5.90
C SER A 149 -8.03 -12.91 -5.97
N GLU A 150 -7.32 -13.18 -7.07
CA GLU A 150 -6.46 -14.36 -7.18
C GLU A 150 -5.31 -14.33 -6.18
N LEU A 151 -4.67 -13.17 -6.01
CA LEU A 151 -3.63 -12.97 -5.01
C LEU A 151 -4.15 -13.27 -3.60
N PHE A 152 -5.29 -12.69 -3.23
CA PHE A 152 -5.91 -12.92 -1.92
C PHE A 152 -6.26 -14.40 -1.72
N ASN A 153 -6.79 -15.06 -2.75
CA ASN A 153 -7.12 -16.48 -2.67
C ASN A 153 -5.87 -17.35 -2.44
N GLN A 154 -4.78 -17.11 -3.17
CA GLN A 154 -3.53 -17.85 -2.98
C GLN A 154 -2.96 -17.62 -1.58
N ILE A 155 -2.97 -16.37 -1.09
CA ILE A 155 -2.50 -16.05 0.26
C ILE A 155 -3.37 -16.77 1.30
N LYS A 156 -4.71 -16.70 1.20
CA LYS A 156 -5.60 -17.38 2.14
C LYS A 156 -5.37 -18.88 2.19
N ILE A 157 -5.28 -19.54 1.04
CA ILE A 157 -5.04 -20.99 0.97
C ILE A 157 -3.70 -21.35 1.60
N GLY A 158 -2.62 -20.67 1.20
CA GLY A 158 -1.28 -21.02 1.65
C GLY A 158 -0.94 -20.61 3.09
N THR A 159 -1.68 -19.65 3.66
CA THR A 159 -1.44 -19.16 5.03
C THR A 159 -2.54 -19.53 6.01
N SER A 160 -3.68 -20.06 5.56
CA SER A 160 -4.89 -20.25 6.39
C SER A 160 -5.39 -18.97 7.08
N CYS A 161 -4.94 -17.78 6.68
CA CYS A 161 -5.35 -16.53 7.29
C CYS A 161 -6.84 -16.25 7.06
N LYS A 162 -7.49 -15.65 8.05
CA LYS A 162 -8.92 -15.32 8.01
C LYS A 162 -9.20 -13.89 7.57
N LYS A 163 -8.18 -13.03 7.60
CA LYS A 163 -8.32 -11.61 7.30
C LYS A 163 -7.13 -11.12 6.48
N ILE A 164 -7.44 -10.62 5.29
CA ILE A 164 -6.48 -9.89 4.46
C ILE A 164 -7.02 -8.48 4.25
N ILE A 165 -6.16 -7.50 4.42
CA ILE A 165 -6.40 -6.08 4.11
C ILE A 165 -5.46 -5.73 2.97
N SER A 166 -5.96 -5.07 1.93
CA SER A 166 -5.11 -4.43 0.93
C SER A 166 -4.94 -2.96 1.28
N GLU A 167 -3.71 -2.49 1.25
CA GLU A 167 -3.34 -1.09 1.33
C GLU A 167 -3.12 -0.54 -0.09
N TYR A 168 -3.62 0.67 -0.33
CA TYR A 168 -3.29 1.47 -1.49
C TYR A 168 -2.58 2.75 -1.05
N GLY A 169 -1.43 2.99 -1.67
CA GLY A 169 -0.61 4.17 -1.46
C GLY A 169 0.43 4.29 -2.58
N MET A 170 1.18 5.39 -2.54
CA MET A 170 2.33 5.64 -3.42
C MET A 170 3.25 6.65 -2.76
N THR A 171 4.42 6.86 -3.35
CA THR A 171 5.44 7.76 -2.79
C THR A 171 4.94 9.20 -2.69
N GLU A 172 4.08 9.60 -3.62
CA GLU A 172 3.46 10.92 -3.73
C GLU A 172 2.37 11.17 -2.67
N LEU A 173 1.91 10.17 -1.92
CA LEU A 173 0.81 10.29 -0.96
C LEU A 173 1.29 10.21 0.49
N PHE A 174 0.73 11.07 1.35
CA PHE A 174 0.94 11.03 2.80
C PHE A 174 -0.19 10.29 3.54
N SER A 175 -1.19 9.84 2.81
CA SER A 175 -2.31 9.04 3.30
C SER A 175 -2.41 7.71 2.55
N GLN A 176 -2.95 6.69 3.23
CA GLN A 176 -3.18 5.37 2.66
C GLN A 176 -4.67 5.02 2.74
N SER A 177 -5.17 4.39 1.69
CA SER A 177 -6.51 3.81 1.65
C SER A 177 -6.43 2.31 1.90
N TYR A 178 -7.47 1.72 2.49
CA TYR A 178 -7.48 0.31 2.84
C TYR A 178 -8.76 -0.37 2.37
N ALA A 179 -8.65 -1.61 1.93
CA ALA A 179 -9.77 -2.47 1.53
C ALA A 179 -9.73 -3.80 2.27
N GLY A 180 -10.90 -4.33 2.60
CA GLY A 180 -11.05 -5.69 3.12
C GLY A 180 -11.15 -6.71 2.00
N GLU A 181 -11.91 -7.78 2.25
CA GLU A 181 -12.09 -8.87 1.28
C GLU A 181 -12.96 -8.49 0.07
N ASP A 182 -13.80 -7.47 0.20
CA ASP A 182 -14.63 -6.94 -0.87
C ASP A 182 -13.83 -6.11 -1.89
N LEU A 183 -12.56 -5.81 -1.59
CA LEU A 183 -11.66 -5.00 -2.39
C LEU A 183 -12.21 -3.58 -2.69
N ILE A 184 -13.12 -3.09 -1.84
CA ILE A 184 -13.61 -1.72 -1.88
C ILE A 184 -12.76 -0.89 -0.92
N PHE A 185 -11.93 -0.01 -1.49
CA PHE A 185 -11.03 0.84 -0.73
C PHE A 185 -11.79 2.00 -0.08
N SER A 186 -11.51 2.18 1.21
CA SER A 186 -11.93 3.32 2.00
C SER A 186 -10.72 4.20 2.30
N SER A 187 -10.92 5.51 2.31
CA SER A 187 -9.87 6.50 2.58
C SER A 187 -10.10 7.20 3.92
N PRO A 188 -9.04 7.69 4.60
CA PRO A 188 -9.23 8.51 5.78
C PRO A 188 -9.97 9.82 5.44
N PRO A 189 -10.61 10.50 6.40
CA PRO A 189 -11.46 11.67 6.12
C PRO A 189 -10.78 12.86 5.44
N TRP A 190 -9.45 12.94 5.49
CA TRP A 190 -8.63 13.98 4.85
C TRP A 190 -8.15 13.59 3.45
N MET A 191 -8.54 12.42 2.94
CA MET A 191 -8.21 11.92 1.61
C MET A 191 -9.49 11.62 0.83
N LYS A 192 -9.59 12.14 -0.39
CA LYS A 192 -10.75 11.96 -1.27
C LYS A 192 -10.32 11.44 -2.64
N ILE A 193 -11.03 10.43 -3.12
CA ILE A 193 -10.87 9.87 -4.46
C ILE A 193 -11.97 10.41 -5.37
N ILE A 194 -11.57 10.82 -6.57
CA ILE A 194 -12.44 11.23 -7.66
C ILE A 194 -12.00 10.46 -8.92
N THR A 195 -12.95 9.99 -9.71
CA THR A 195 -12.66 9.41 -11.03
C THR A 195 -12.93 10.40 -12.15
N THR A 196 -12.03 10.51 -13.12
CA THR A 196 -12.25 11.29 -14.37
C THR A 196 -12.22 10.38 -15.59
N ASP A 197 -12.81 10.84 -16.69
CA ASP A 197 -12.74 10.14 -17.97
C ASP A 197 -11.27 9.96 -18.41
N VAL A 198 -10.98 8.85 -19.08
CA VAL A 198 -9.62 8.53 -19.56
C VAL A 198 -9.22 9.44 -20.73
N SER A 199 -10.19 9.90 -21.52
CA SER A 199 -10.00 10.76 -22.68
C SER A 199 -10.13 12.26 -22.36
N ASP A 200 -10.78 12.61 -21.25
CA ASP A 200 -10.97 13.99 -20.80
C ASP A 200 -10.71 14.13 -19.29
N PRO A 201 -9.55 14.67 -18.88
CA PRO A 201 -9.19 14.82 -17.47
C PRO A 201 -10.07 15.84 -16.71
N PHE A 202 -10.89 16.65 -17.40
CA PHE A 202 -11.81 17.58 -16.76
C PHE A 202 -13.21 17.01 -16.57
N SER A 203 -13.49 15.82 -17.12
CA SER A 203 -14.78 15.16 -17.04
C SER A 203 -14.83 14.19 -15.86
N VAL A 204 -15.45 14.60 -14.76
CA VAL A 204 -15.65 13.72 -13.59
C VAL A 204 -16.71 12.66 -13.90
N VAL A 205 -16.40 11.41 -13.59
CA VAL A 205 -17.30 10.25 -13.74
C VAL A 205 -17.49 9.56 -12.39
N VAL A 206 -18.69 9.03 -12.13
CA VAL A 206 -19.02 8.28 -10.90
C VAL A 206 -19.69 6.97 -11.30
N GLY A 207 -19.37 5.87 -10.62
CA GLY A 207 -19.91 4.54 -10.91
C GLY A 207 -19.46 3.97 -12.26
N ARG A 208 -18.46 4.59 -12.90
CA ARG A 208 -17.86 4.15 -14.16
C ARG A 208 -16.34 4.16 -14.06
N ARG A 209 -15.70 3.33 -14.89
CA ARG A 209 -14.26 3.23 -15.02
C ARG A 209 -13.66 4.58 -15.41
N GLY A 210 -12.62 5.01 -14.70
CA GLY A 210 -11.92 6.27 -14.94
C GLY A 210 -10.55 6.32 -14.27
N VAL A 211 -9.83 7.41 -14.54
CA VAL A 211 -8.53 7.69 -13.92
C VAL A 211 -8.73 8.17 -12.49
N LEU A 212 -7.98 7.59 -11.55
CA LEU A 212 -8.03 7.98 -10.15
C LEU A 212 -7.30 9.31 -9.95
N ASN A 213 -8.06 10.30 -9.49
CA ASN A 213 -7.58 11.58 -9.00
C ASN A 213 -7.72 11.60 -7.49
N ILE A 214 -6.64 11.96 -6.81
CA ILE A 214 -6.52 11.89 -5.36
C ILE A 214 -6.36 13.29 -4.82
N ILE A 215 -7.23 13.65 -3.88
CA ILE A 215 -7.08 14.83 -3.04
C ILE A 215 -6.59 14.35 -1.68
N ASP A 216 -5.30 14.54 -1.38
CA ASP A 216 -4.69 14.20 -0.10
C ASP A 216 -4.34 15.49 0.66
N LEU A 217 -5.16 15.84 1.65
CA LEU A 217 -4.94 17.05 2.45
C LEU A 217 -3.79 16.89 3.46
N ALA A 218 -3.24 15.69 3.62
CA ALA A 218 -2.00 15.49 4.39
C ALA A 218 -0.77 15.99 3.60
N ASN A 219 -0.85 16.18 2.29
CA ASN A 219 0.23 16.75 1.47
C ASN A 219 0.32 18.28 1.62
N ILE A 220 0.26 18.82 2.86
CA ILE A 220 0.18 20.26 3.12
C ILE A 220 1.39 21.05 2.58
N ASP A 221 2.57 20.42 2.60
CA ASP A 221 3.82 20.96 2.08
C ASP A 221 4.22 20.32 0.73
N SER A 222 3.26 19.75 0.01
CA SER A 222 3.48 19.25 -1.34
C SER A 222 2.21 19.39 -2.19
N CYS A 223 2.04 18.56 -3.23
CA CYS A 223 0.87 18.63 -4.08
C CYS A 223 -0.28 17.82 -3.47
N CYS A 224 -1.35 18.48 -3.02
CA CYS A 224 -2.56 17.80 -2.53
C CYS A 224 -3.40 17.16 -3.63
N PHE A 225 -3.27 17.59 -4.89
CA PHE A 225 -4.15 17.19 -5.99
C PHE A 225 -3.35 16.39 -7.01
N ILE A 226 -3.49 15.08 -6.98
CA ILE A 226 -2.67 14.16 -7.76
C ILE A 226 -3.56 13.39 -8.73
N GLN A 227 -3.37 13.62 -10.02
CA GLN A 227 -3.89 12.71 -11.04
C GLN A 227 -2.91 11.55 -11.19
N THR A 228 -3.38 10.34 -10.91
CA THR A 228 -2.57 9.13 -11.04
C THR A 228 -2.64 8.57 -12.46
N GLN A 229 -1.93 7.47 -12.70
CA GLN A 229 -2.14 6.61 -13.86
C GLN A 229 -2.93 5.34 -13.50
N ASP A 230 -3.46 5.26 -12.29
CA ASP A 230 -4.25 4.12 -11.84
C ASP A 230 -5.70 4.30 -12.30
N ILE A 231 -6.33 3.20 -12.71
CA ILE A 231 -7.71 3.14 -13.15
C ILE A 231 -8.56 2.48 -12.08
N GLY A 232 -9.76 3.00 -11.88
CA GLY A 232 -10.72 2.44 -10.94
C GLY A 232 -12.12 2.98 -11.14
N ILE A 233 -12.99 2.64 -10.18
CA ILE A 233 -14.39 3.09 -10.15
C ILE A 233 -14.66 3.73 -8.80
N GLN A 234 -15.11 4.98 -8.80
CA GLN A 234 -15.66 5.61 -7.60
C GLN A 234 -17.05 5.04 -7.32
N LEU A 235 -17.24 4.53 -6.10
CA LEU A 235 -18.48 3.98 -5.58
C LEU A 235 -19.07 4.88 -4.49
N SER A 236 -20.29 4.58 -4.04
CA SER A 236 -20.94 5.34 -2.96
C SER A 236 -20.25 5.15 -1.60
N ASN A 237 -19.60 4.01 -1.39
CA ASN A 237 -18.95 3.61 -0.13
C ASN A 237 -17.42 3.50 -0.22
N GLY A 238 -16.80 3.97 -1.30
CA GLY A 238 -15.36 3.83 -1.51
C GLY A 238 -14.97 3.86 -2.98
N PHE A 239 -13.95 3.09 -3.35
CA PHE A 239 -13.51 2.95 -4.73
C PHE A 239 -12.85 1.60 -4.98
N THR A 240 -12.83 1.15 -6.23
CA THR A 240 -12.06 -0.04 -6.65
C THR A 240 -10.83 0.39 -7.44
N ILE A 241 -9.85 -0.51 -7.55
CA ILE A 241 -8.65 -0.33 -8.37
C ILE A 241 -8.58 -1.51 -9.34
N GLU A 242 -8.57 -1.20 -10.63
CA GLU A 242 -8.58 -2.21 -11.70
C GLU A 242 -7.20 -2.41 -12.34
N GLY A 243 -6.31 -1.42 -12.23
CA GLY A 243 -4.98 -1.48 -12.83
C GLY A 243 -4.44 -0.11 -13.16
N ARG A 244 -3.60 -0.04 -14.21
CA ARG A 244 -3.05 1.21 -14.74
C ARG A 244 -3.51 1.45 -16.17
N ILE A 245 -3.51 2.72 -16.56
CA ILE A 245 -3.72 3.13 -17.96
C ILE A 245 -2.78 2.35 -18.86
N GLN A 246 -3.33 1.60 -19.79
CA GLN A 246 -2.61 1.00 -20.90
C GLN A 246 -2.77 1.86 -22.17
N HIS A 247 -1.86 1.71 -23.13
CA HIS A 247 -1.96 2.45 -24.40
C HIS A 247 -3.27 2.21 -25.17
N ALA A 248 -3.94 1.07 -24.95
CA ALA A 248 -5.25 0.76 -25.52
C ALA A 248 -6.38 1.61 -24.90
N ASP A 249 -6.26 2.01 -23.63
CA ASP A 249 -7.28 2.80 -22.92
C ASP A 249 -7.37 4.23 -23.47
N ILE A 250 -6.26 4.79 -23.92
CA ILE A 250 -6.17 6.19 -24.41
C ILE A 250 -6.80 6.33 -25.80
N ARG A 251 -6.77 5.27 -26.62
CA ARG A 251 -7.22 5.36 -28.02
C ARG A 251 -8.74 5.19 -28.19
N GLY A 252 -9.44 4.82 -27.13
CA GLY A 252 -10.81 4.30 -27.22
C GLY A 252 -10.83 3.00 -28.03
N CYS A 253 -11.73 2.08 -27.71
CA CYS A 253 -11.97 0.94 -28.59
C CYS A 253 -12.52 1.44 -29.94
N ASN A 254 -11.63 1.69 -30.89
CA ASN A 254 -11.85 1.59 -32.33
C ASN A 254 -10.77 0.66 -32.90
N GLN A 255 -10.77 -0.60 -32.45
CA GLN A 255 -10.40 -1.68 -33.37
C GLN A 255 -11.65 -2.04 -34.16
N LEU A 256 -11.91 -1.27 -35.22
CA LEU A 256 -12.59 -1.84 -36.37
C LEU A 256 -11.67 -2.94 -36.91
N VAL A 257 -12.19 -4.15 -36.86
CA VAL A 257 -11.65 -5.32 -37.54
C VAL A 257 -11.53 -5.00 -39.02
N GLU A 258 -10.33 -5.19 -39.58
CA GLU A 258 -10.13 -5.65 -40.97
C GLU A 258 -9.28 -6.91 -40.94
#